data_AF-A0AAX2H4V1-F1
#
_entry.id   AF-A0AAX2H4V1-F1
#
_cell.length_a   1.000
_cell.length_b   1.000
_cell.length_c   1.000
_cell.angle_alpha   90.00
_cell.angle_beta   90.00
_cell.angle_gamma   90.00
#
_symmetry.space_group_name_H-M   'P 1'
#
loop_
_entity.id
_entity.type
_entity.pdbx_description
1 polymer ?
#
loop_
_entity_poly.entity_id
_entity_poly.type
_entity_poly.pdbx_seq_one_letter_code
_entity_poly.pdbx_strand_id
1 'polypeptide(L)'
;MKNPFNSITFNKLEKNFYAQILTSAMPYYIAVVGFDKVAGQILMAAVENMDRFNECKVNLHDLDQYLDVSENTRKKSLNVLRYMNFIETKNSNRTGGETTFKVNVQFACKGSIEEKIKMPSALNKSFRSAALVNGQICKEKFKKYKQFNNDMKQEGVDGLIPF
;
A
#
# COMPACT_ATOMS: atom_id res chain seq x y z
N MET A 1 16.25 -34.62 11.49
CA MET A 1 15.69 -33.27 11.23
C MET A 1 14.35 -33.44 10.51
N LYS A 2 13.28 -32.77 10.94
CA LYS A 2 12.00 -32.79 10.20
C LYS A 2 12.15 -31.97 8.91
N ASN A 3 11.59 -32.46 7.81
CA ASN A 3 11.57 -31.74 6.53
C ASN A 3 10.81 -30.41 6.70
N PRO A 4 11.46 -29.25 6.47
CA PRO A 4 10.82 -27.94 6.64
C PRO A 4 9.74 -27.64 5.59
N PHE A 5 9.60 -28.48 4.55
CA PHE A 5 8.61 -28.33 3.47
C PHE A 5 7.39 -29.24 3.61
N ASN A 6 7.19 -29.88 4.78
CA ASN A 6 6.00 -30.68 5.01
C ASN A 6 4.75 -29.78 5.04
N SER A 7 3.82 -30.04 4.12
CA SER A 7 2.52 -29.37 4.08
C SER A 7 1.77 -29.62 5.39
N ILE A 8 1.52 -28.57 6.15
CA ILE A 8 0.60 -28.60 7.28
C ILE A 8 -0.79 -28.59 6.67
N THR A 9 -1.49 -29.72 6.73
CA THR A 9 -2.91 -29.78 6.39
C THR A 9 -3.65 -28.95 7.43
N PHE A 10 -4.00 -27.72 7.07
CA PHE A 10 -4.81 -26.87 7.93
C PHE A 10 -6.20 -27.47 8.05
N ASN A 11 -6.46 -28.21 9.11
CA ASN A 11 -7.82 -28.50 9.56
C ASN A 11 -8.54 -27.16 9.70
N LYS A 12 -9.71 -27.00 9.06
CA LYS A 12 -10.62 -25.84 9.05
C LYS A 12 -10.37 -24.91 10.24
N LEU A 13 -9.50 -23.92 10.06
CA LEU A 13 -9.34 -22.85 11.04
C LEU A 13 -10.52 -21.89 10.84
N GLU A 14 -11.29 -21.68 11.91
CA GLU A 14 -12.29 -20.61 11.98
C GLU A 14 -11.66 -19.31 11.47
N LYS A 15 -12.19 -18.77 10.35
CA LYS A 15 -11.83 -17.51 9.67
C LYS A 15 -10.59 -16.80 10.23
N ASN A 16 -9.42 -17.40 10.08
CA ASN A 16 -8.16 -16.70 10.28
C ASN A 16 -7.99 -15.78 9.08
N PHE A 17 -8.39 -14.53 9.26
CA PHE A 17 -8.27 -13.49 8.25
C PHE A 17 -6.80 -13.15 8.02
N TYR A 18 -6.12 -13.89 7.15
CA TYR A 18 -4.80 -13.53 6.67
C TYR A 18 -4.91 -12.45 5.60
N ALA A 19 -3.92 -11.56 5.55
CA ALA A 19 -3.77 -10.61 4.47
C ALA A 19 -3.13 -11.32 3.27
N GLN A 20 -3.90 -11.59 2.22
CA GLN A 20 -3.37 -12.15 1.00
C GLN A 20 -2.70 -11.05 0.19
N ILE A 21 -1.42 -11.19 -0.16
CA ILE A 21 -0.75 -10.33 -1.15
C ILE A 21 -0.95 -10.94 -2.54
N LEU A 22 -1.37 -10.13 -3.51
CA LEU A 22 -1.66 -10.60 -4.87
C LEU A 22 -0.40 -10.67 -5.73
N THR A 23 -0.23 -11.79 -6.44
CA THR A 23 0.96 -12.04 -7.29
C THR A 23 1.12 -11.00 -8.39
N SER A 24 0.02 -10.49 -8.96
CA SER A 24 0.02 -9.44 -9.98
C SER A 24 0.54 -8.09 -9.46
N ALA A 25 0.49 -7.85 -8.15
CA ALA A 25 0.97 -6.62 -7.53
C ALA A 25 2.44 -6.69 -7.07
N MET A 26 3.01 -7.90 -6.98
CA MET A 26 4.38 -8.11 -6.51
C MET A 26 5.46 -7.35 -7.31
N PRO A 27 5.40 -7.24 -8.66
CA PRO A 27 6.37 -6.44 -9.40
C PRO A 27 6.41 -4.97 -8.96
N TYR A 28 5.26 -4.39 -8.63
CA TYR A 28 5.15 -3.01 -8.14
C TYR A 28 5.72 -2.89 -6.72
N TYR A 29 5.47 -3.88 -5.87
CA TYR A 29 6.03 -3.92 -4.52
C TYR A 29 7.55 -4.01 -4.55
N ILE A 30 8.10 -4.89 -5.40
CA ILE A 30 9.55 -5.01 -5.62
C ILE A 30 10.13 -3.67 -6.09
N ALA A 31 9.47 -2.97 -7.01
CA ALA A 31 9.88 -1.66 -7.47
C ALA A 31 9.90 -0.61 -6.35
N VAL A 32 8.92 -0.65 -5.44
CA VAL A 32 8.88 0.21 -4.24
C VAL A 32 10.04 -0.12 -3.30
N VAL A 33 10.25 -1.39 -2.95
CA VAL A 33 11.34 -1.80 -2.06
C VAL A 33 12.71 -1.40 -2.61
N GLY A 34 12.92 -1.57 -3.92
CA GLY A 34 14.15 -1.16 -4.60
C GLY A 34 14.36 0.36 -4.64
N PHE A 35 13.28 1.15 -4.59
CA PHE A 35 13.35 2.61 -4.59
C PHE A 35 13.50 3.20 -3.19
N ASP A 36 12.73 2.66 -2.24
CA ASP A 36 12.66 3.11 -0.85
C ASP A 36 12.29 1.93 0.06
N LYS A 37 13.30 1.38 0.75
CA LYS A 37 13.13 0.24 1.67
C LYS A 37 12.16 0.56 2.81
N VAL A 38 12.17 1.80 3.32
CA VAL A 38 11.32 2.22 4.44
C VAL A 38 9.86 2.24 3.99
N ALA A 39 9.58 2.68 2.77
CA ALA A 39 8.25 2.57 2.17
C ALA A 39 7.76 1.11 2.13
N GLY A 40 8.63 0.17 1.72
CA GLY A 40 8.33 -1.25 1.72
C GLY A 40 8.00 -1.80 3.12
N GLN A 41 8.77 -1.40 4.14
CA GLN A 41 8.53 -1.79 5.54
C GLN A 41 7.21 -1.24 6.09
N ILE A 42 6.93 0.04 5.86
CA ILE A 42 5.66 0.68 6.25
C ILE A 42 4.47 -0.07 5.64
N LEU A 43 4.55 -0.37 4.34
CA LEU A 43 3.47 -1.03 3.62
C LEU A 43 3.21 -2.45 4.16
N MET A 44 4.26 -3.24 4.41
CA MET A 44 4.11 -4.59 4.96
C MET A 44 3.55 -4.56 6.37
N ALA A 45 4.03 -3.66 7.23
CA ALA A 45 3.47 -3.47 8.57
C ALA A 45 1.98 -3.07 8.52
N ALA A 46 1.60 -2.20 7.58
CA ALA A 46 0.20 -1.84 7.37
C ALA A 46 -0.65 -3.03 6.90
N VAL A 47 -0.12 -3.89 6.02
CA VAL A 47 -0.80 -5.10 5.55
C VAL A 47 -1.01 -6.12 6.67
N GLU A 48 -0.01 -6.31 7.53
CA GLU A 48 -0.11 -7.22 8.68
C GLU A 48 -1.15 -6.74 9.70
N ASN A 49 -1.23 -5.41 9.90
CA ASN A 49 -2.06 -4.79 10.92
C ASN A 49 -3.39 -4.22 10.39
N MET A 50 -3.73 -4.43 9.11
CA MET A 50 -4.99 -3.93 8.58
C MET A 50 -6.19 -4.69 9.15
N ASP A 51 -7.29 -3.97 9.33
CA ASP A 51 -8.56 -4.50 9.75
C ASP A 51 -9.33 -5.12 8.56
N ARG A 52 -10.59 -5.51 8.82
CA ARG A 52 -11.48 -6.06 7.78
C ARG A 52 -11.85 -5.06 6.68
N PHE A 53 -11.50 -3.80 6.80
CA PHE A 53 -11.79 -2.74 5.86
C PHE A 53 -10.55 -2.36 5.03
N ASN A 54 -9.46 -3.12 5.16
CA ASN A 54 -8.15 -2.78 4.60
C ASN A 54 -7.60 -1.46 5.17
N GLU A 55 -8.02 -1.08 6.38
CA GLU A 55 -7.55 0.12 7.07
C GLU A 55 -6.64 -0.26 8.23
N CYS A 56 -5.54 0.47 8.40
CA CYS A 56 -4.59 0.34 9.50
C CYS A 56 -4.46 1.71 10.17
N LYS A 57 -4.77 1.81 11.45
CA LYS A 57 -4.57 3.03 12.23
C LYS A 57 -3.16 3.06 12.78
N VAL A 58 -2.47 4.18 12.60
CA VAL A 58 -1.06 4.33 12.95
C VAL A 58 -0.83 5.65 13.65
N ASN A 59 -0.17 5.60 14.81
CA ASN A 59 0.47 6.77 15.38
C ASN A 59 1.80 7.00 14.65
N LEU A 60 1.95 8.16 14.00
CA LEU A 60 3.12 8.45 13.19
C LEU A 60 4.40 8.58 14.02
N HIS A 61 4.31 9.00 15.28
CA HIS A 61 5.48 9.12 16.16
C HIS A 61 6.01 7.74 16.57
N ASP A 62 5.11 6.84 16.96
CA ASP A 62 5.48 5.46 17.32
C ASP A 62 6.04 4.71 16.10
N LEU A 63 5.51 5.00 14.91
CA LEU A 63 6.04 4.47 13.65
C LEU A 63 7.48 4.94 13.38
N ASP A 64 7.79 6.22 13.61
CA ASP A 64 9.16 6.75 13.44
C ASP A 64 10.14 6.05 14.39
N GLN A 65 9.74 5.87 15.65
CA GLN A 65 10.54 5.17 16.66
C GLN A 65 10.76 3.70 16.29
N TYR A 66 9.71 2.99 15.89
CA TYR A 66 9.79 1.58 15.52
C TYR A 66 10.69 1.33 14.31
N LEU A 67 10.65 2.23 13.32
CA LEU A 67 11.46 2.12 12.10
C LEU A 67 12.86 2.71 12.26
N ASP A 68 13.14 3.39 13.37
CA ASP A 68 14.36 4.18 13.61
C ASP A 68 14.63 5.18 12.48
N VAL A 69 13.63 6.01 12.16
CA VAL A 69 13.72 7.00 11.08
C VAL A 69 13.22 8.38 11.50
N SER A 70 13.74 9.41 10.84
CA SER A 70 13.22 10.77 10.99
C SER A 70 11.83 10.93 10.36
N GLU A 71 11.05 11.89 10.87
CA GLU A 71 9.79 12.32 10.27
C GLU A 71 9.92 12.66 8.77
N ASN A 72 11.03 13.26 8.35
CA ASN A 72 11.27 13.59 6.93
C ASN A 72 11.42 12.32 6.08
N THR A 73 12.12 11.31 6.58
CA THR A 73 12.26 10.01 5.94
C THR A 73 10.90 9.31 5.84
N ARG A 74 10.11 9.29 6.93
CA ARG A 74 8.74 8.74 6.92
C ARG A 74 7.86 9.46 5.90
N LYS A 75 7.85 10.81 5.88
CA LYS A 75 7.04 11.60 4.93
C LYS A 75 7.39 11.26 3.48
N LYS A 76 8.68 11.17 3.16
CA LYS A 76 9.14 10.76 1.83
C LYS A 76 8.66 9.34 1.49
N SER A 77 8.82 8.40 2.41
CA SER A 77 8.42 7.00 2.23
C SER A 77 6.91 6.85 2.00
N LEU A 78 6.09 7.55 2.79
CA LEU A 78 4.64 7.61 2.59
C LEU A 78 4.27 8.20 1.23
N ASN A 79 5.03 9.18 0.73
CA ASN A 79 4.81 9.73 -0.61
C ASN A 79 5.15 8.74 -1.71
N VAL A 80 6.14 7.85 -1.55
CA VAL A 80 6.40 6.75 -2.50
C VAL A 80 5.18 5.83 -2.57
N LEU A 81 4.62 5.45 -1.42
CA LEU A 81 3.45 4.57 -1.36
C LEU A 81 2.20 5.21 -1.98
N ARG A 82 1.95 6.50 -1.69
CA ARG A 82 0.84 7.26 -2.29
C ARG A 82 1.04 7.46 -3.79
N TYR A 83 2.26 7.76 -4.23
CA TYR A 83 2.59 7.92 -5.65
C TYR A 83 2.32 6.64 -6.43
N MET A 84 2.62 5.48 -5.86
CA MET A 84 2.37 4.19 -6.50
C MET A 84 0.95 3.63 -6.28
N ASN A 85 0.06 4.40 -5.63
CA ASN A 85 -1.30 4.01 -5.26
C ASN A 85 -1.39 2.77 -4.33
N PHE A 86 -0.38 2.49 -3.50
CA PHE A 86 -0.45 1.41 -2.51
C PHE A 86 -1.31 1.74 -1.31
N ILE A 87 -1.31 3.02 -0.91
CA ILE A 87 -2.09 3.50 0.23
C ILE A 87 -2.76 4.84 -0.06
N GLU A 88 -3.88 5.09 0.60
CA GLU A 88 -4.39 6.42 0.90
C GLU A 88 -4.18 6.69 2.40
N THR A 89 -3.95 7.94 2.79
CA THR A 89 -3.81 8.31 4.20
C THR A 89 -4.86 9.34 4.59
N LYS A 90 -5.56 9.11 5.69
CA LYS A 90 -6.53 10.04 6.26
C LYS A 90 -6.07 10.43 7.66
N ASN A 91 -5.93 11.72 7.91
CA ASN A 91 -5.61 12.22 9.25
C ASN A 91 -6.91 12.30 10.07
N SER A 92 -6.90 11.77 11.29
CA SER A 92 -7.97 12.02 12.25
C SER A 92 -7.61 13.24 13.11
N ASN A 93 -8.51 14.23 13.15
CA ASN A 93 -8.35 15.41 14.00
C ASN A 93 -8.80 15.16 15.46
N ARG A 94 -9.26 13.95 15.80
CA ARG A 94 -9.61 13.61 17.19
C ARG A 94 -8.34 13.29 17.99
N THR A 95 -8.33 13.81 19.20
CA THR A 95 -7.26 13.78 20.22
C THR A 95 -6.43 12.50 20.17
N GLY A 96 -5.14 12.64 19.85
CA GLY A 96 -4.18 11.51 19.72
C GLY A 96 -3.43 11.44 18.39
N GLY A 97 -3.88 12.15 17.35
CA GLY A 97 -3.11 12.31 16.10
C GLY A 97 -2.90 11.04 15.28
N GLU A 98 -3.83 10.09 15.37
CA GLU A 98 -3.78 8.85 14.58
C GLU A 98 -4.01 9.13 13.08
N THR A 99 -3.20 8.50 12.25
CA THR A 99 -3.36 8.48 10.79
C THR A 99 -3.87 7.12 10.35
N THR A 100 -4.96 7.09 9.59
CA THR A 100 -5.45 5.86 8.98
C THR A 100 -4.77 5.66 7.63
N PHE A 101 -4.10 4.53 7.46
CA PHE A 101 -3.61 4.02 6.18
C PHE A 101 -4.65 3.08 5.59
N LYS A 102 -5.17 3.41 4.42
CA LYS A 102 -6.10 2.58 3.67
C LYS A 102 -5.34 1.87 2.56
N VAL A 103 -5.18 0.56 2.67
CA VAL A 103 -4.36 -0.29 1.77
C VAL A 103 -5.14 -0.66 0.52
N ASN A 104 -4.46 -0.63 -0.63
CA ASN A 104 -5.03 -1.03 -1.90
C ASN A 104 -5.40 -2.52 -1.93
N VAL A 105 -6.66 -2.83 -2.21
CA VAL A 105 -7.18 -4.21 -2.31
C VAL A 105 -6.51 -5.00 -3.44
N GLN A 106 -6.04 -4.32 -4.49
CA GLN A 106 -5.29 -4.95 -5.57
C GLN A 106 -3.87 -5.34 -5.13
N PHE A 107 -3.37 -4.82 -4.01
CA PHE A 107 -2.09 -5.26 -3.44
C PHE A 107 -2.32 -6.35 -2.41
N ALA A 108 -3.13 -6.06 -1.39
CA ALA A 108 -3.42 -7.00 -0.33
C ALA A 108 -4.89 -6.93 0.11
N CYS A 109 -5.47 -8.07 0.48
CA CYS A 109 -6.85 -8.14 0.96
C CYS A 109 -7.00 -9.05 2.17
N LYS A 110 -7.83 -8.63 3.14
CA LYS A 110 -8.17 -9.40 4.32
C LYS A 110 -9.56 -10.03 4.17
N GLY A 111 -9.67 -11.02 3.28
CA GLY A 111 -10.92 -11.67 2.85
C GLY A 111 -11.06 -11.80 1.33
N SER A 112 -12.27 -12.12 0.83
CA SER A 112 -12.55 -12.18 -0.62
C SER A 112 -12.34 -10.82 -1.28
N ILE A 113 -11.64 -10.83 -2.42
CA ILE A 113 -11.37 -9.62 -3.22
C ILE A 113 -12.69 -9.02 -3.72
N GLU A 114 -13.61 -9.85 -4.22
CA GLU A 114 -14.90 -9.42 -4.77
C GLU A 114 -15.75 -8.70 -3.73
N GLU A 115 -15.74 -9.19 -2.49
CA GLU A 115 -16.43 -8.56 -1.37
C GLU A 115 -15.75 -7.24 -0.97
N LYS A 116 -14.41 -7.21 -0.90
CA LYS A 116 -13.66 -6.00 -0.53
C LYS A 116 -13.78 -4.89 -1.55
N ILE A 117 -13.79 -5.20 -2.84
CA ILE A 117 -13.97 -4.22 -3.91
C ILE A 117 -15.30 -3.47 -3.76
N LYS A 118 -16.32 -4.10 -3.18
CA LYS A 118 -17.63 -3.49 -2.91
C LYS A 118 -17.67 -2.68 -1.60
N MET A 119 -16.65 -2.77 -0.75
CA MET A 119 -16.61 -2.04 0.53
C MET A 119 -16.20 -0.57 0.32
N PRO A 120 -16.95 0.41 0.88
CA PRO A 120 -16.61 1.84 0.77
C PRO A 120 -15.22 2.20 1.34
N SER A 121 -14.76 1.44 2.32
CA SER A 121 -13.49 1.62 3.01
C SER A 121 -12.29 0.96 2.32
N ALA A 122 -12.47 0.21 1.22
CA ALA A 122 -11.35 -0.36 0.45
C ALA A 122 -10.82 0.61 -0.62
N LEU A 123 -9.51 0.64 -0.84
CA LEU A 123 -8.87 1.40 -1.93
C LEU A 123 -8.76 0.46 -3.13
N ASN A 124 -9.43 0.76 -4.25
CA ASN A 124 -9.46 -0.11 -5.44
C ASN A 124 -9.01 0.62 -6.72
N LYS A 125 -8.01 1.49 -6.60
CA LYS A 125 -7.42 2.19 -7.75
C LYS A 125 -6.29 1.34 -8.33
N SER A 126 -6.10 1.35 -9.65
CA SER A 126 -4.96 0.66 -10.27
C SER A 126 -3.62 1.27 -9.84
N PHE A 127 -2.56 0.46 -9.81
CA PHE A 127 -1.20 0.95 -9.59
C PHE A 127 -0.77 1.89 -10.72
N ARG A 128 0.14 2.82 -10.42
CA ARG A 128 0.68 3.72 -11.45
C ARG A 128 1.73 3.04 -12.32
N SER A 129 1.32 2.18 -13.24
CA SER A 129 2.26 1.48 -14.15
C SER A 129 3.13 2.44 -14.96
N ALA A 130 2.60 3.60 -15.36
CA ALA A 130 3.34 4.65 -16.07
C ALA A 130 4.47 5.30 -15.23
N ALA A 131 4.51 5.06 -13.91
CA ALA A 131 5.59 5.49 -13.03
C ALA A 131 6.83 4.59 -13.15
N LEU A 132 6.69 3.38 -13.71
CA LEU A 132 7.77 2.44 -13.88
C LEU A 132 8.49 2.66 -15.22
N VAL A 133 9.82 2.58 -15.19
CA VAL A 133 10.70 2.52 -16.35
C VAL A 133 11.61 1.32 -16.13
N ASN A 134 11.56 0.32 -17.00
CA ASN A 134 12.30 -0.94 -16.85
C ASN A 134 12.07 -1.63 -15.49
N GLY A 135 10.83 -1.61 -15.00
CA GLY A 135 10.46 -2.21 -13.70
C GLY A 135 10.91 -1.42 -12.47
N GLN A 136 11.47 -0.22 -12.63
CA GLN A 136 11.90 0.64 -11.53
C GLN A 136 11.12 1.96 -11.48
N ILE A 137 10.95 2.53 -10.29
CA ILE A 137 10.33 3.85 -10.14
C ILE A 137 11.26 4.93 -10.71
N CYS A 138 10.75 5.73 -11.65
CA CYS A 138 11.50 6.84 -12.22
C CYS A 138 11.69 7.98 -11.19
N LYS A 139 12.92 8.18 -10.72
CA LYS A 139 13.29 9.22 -9.73
C LYS A 139 12.85 10.62 -10.14
N GLU A 140 12.98 10.98 -11.43
CA GLU A 140 12.62 12.30 -11.93
C GLU A 140 11.11 12.54 -11.90
N LYS A 141 10.32 11.55 -12.33
CA LYS A 141 8.86 11.61 -12.23
C LYS A 141 8.41 11.69 -10.77
N PHE A 142 9.05 10.93 -9.87
CA PHE A 142 8.79 11.00 -8.44
C PHE A 142 9.16 12.37 -7.83
N LYS A 143 10.30 12.98 -8.19
CA LYS A 143 10.67 14.31 -7.68
C LYS A 143 9.65 15.39 -8.05
N LYS A 144 8.99 15.25 -9.20
CA LYS A 144 7.90 16.15 -9.65
C LYS A 144 6.59 15.88 -8.93
N TYR A 145 6.44 14.73 -8.26
CA TYR A 145 5.28 14.43 -7.45
C TYR A 145 5.28 15.30 -6.20
N LYS A 146 4.44 16.34 -6.22
CA LYS A 146 3.94 16.97 -5.00
C LYS A 146 2.68 16.19 -4.60
N GLN A 147 2.57 15.81 -3.33
CA GLN A 147 1.32 15.29 -2.79
C GLN A 147 0.28 16.43 -2.89
N PHE A 148 -0.44 16.51 -4.01
CA PHE A 148 -1.39 17.59 -4.25
C PHE A 148 -2.72 17.28 -3.59
N ASN A 149 -3.24 18.29 -2.88
CA ASN A 149 -4.59 18.39 -2.37
C ASN A 149 -5.64 18.06 -3.45
N ASN A 150 -6.59 17.21 -3.07
CA ASN A 150 -8.02 17.15 -3.45
C ASN A 150 -8.55 17.10 -4.89
N ASP A 151 -7.83 17.34 -5.98
CA ASP A 151 -8.46 17.26 -7.31
C ASP A 151 -7.63 16.46 -8.32
N MET A 152 -7.75 15.13 -8.28
CA MET A 152 -7.73 14.42 -9.56
C MET A 152 -9.13 14.56 -10.16
N LYS A 153 -9.29 15.63 -10.96
CA LYS A 153 -10.04 15.50 -12.21
C LYS A 153 -9.65 14.16 -12.81
N GLN A 154 -10.68 13.36 -13.07
CA GLN A 154 -10.61 12.13 -13.84
C GLN A 154 -9.56 12.29 -14.94
N GLU A 155 -8.42 11.59 -14.82
CA GLU A 155 -7.70 11.20 -16.02
C GLU A 155 -8.66 10.25 -16.72
N GLY A 156 -9.30 10.79 -17.76
CA GLY A 156 -10.19 10.07 -18.63
C GLY A 156 -9.50 8.81 -19.13
N VAL A 157 -10.18 7.69 -18.90
CA VAL A 157 -10.19 6.64 -19.88
C VAL A 157 -10.72 7.29 -21.17
N ASP A 158 -9.84 7.58 -22.11
CA ASP A 158 -10.01 7.23 -23.52
C ASP A 158 -9.03 7.99 -24.43
N GLY A 159 -8.32 7.20 -25.26
CA GLY A 159 -8.16 7.54 -26.66
C GLY A 159 -6.98 8.45 -27.07
N LEU A 160 -6.25 7.91 -28.04
CA LEU A 160 -5.56 8.61 -29.13
C LEU A 160 -4.13 9.12 -28.85
N ILE A 161 -3.20 8.24 -29.19
CA ILE A 161 -2.08 8.61 -30.07
C ILE A 161 -2.70 9.04 -31.41
N PRO A 162 -2.41 10.25 -31.91
CA PRO A 162 -1.94 10.35 -33.28
C PRO A 162 -0.80 11.37 -33.45
N PHE A 163 0.28 10.88 -34.07
CA PHE A 163 1.45 11.57 -34.65
C PHE A 163 2.31 12.45 -33.73
#